data_AF-A0A6G0UK25-F1
#
_entry.id   AF-A0A6G0UK25-F1
#
_cell.length_a   1.000
_cell.length_b   1.000
_cell.length_c   1.000
_cell.angle_alpha   90.00
_cell.angle_beta   90.00
_cell.angle_gamma   90.00
#
_symmetry.space_group_name_H-M   'P 1'
#
loop_
_entity.id
_entity.type
_entity.pdbx_description
1 polymer ?
#
loop_
_entity_poly.entity_id
_entity_poly.type
_entity_poly.pdbx_seq_one_letter_code
_entity_poly.pdbx_strand_id
1 'polypeptide(L)'
;MFQISRRCFNAAASVARQVEPQWDIYAAVAVCRLPIVAPEMTPIQKKFVQIQSEIENQRSFKSDFELREEKDKKILEKRKQLEEAGKDLSLLEGELGKTAMMEEEEWIKKKQISFETYGISRDAFEDKKNPKTLSRAFDKKLILLVRQRFASMDKYSSPWILPQLKNDGESLRQTAERCVGEIFNGNVKLSIYGNAPQSHITYKYPKKLVDQLKTASAGGKVFIFQCFVDDPLRDVKFNDKMISDYRWCTVDEVPEVLGKQNLYQKTVSHILYE
;
A
#
# COMPACT_ATOMS: atom_id res chain seq x y z
N MET A 1 56.87 -28.42 50.37
CA MET A 1 56.83 -27.97 48.96
C MET A 1 56.44 -29.19 48.12
N PHE A 2 55.13 -29.42 47.89
CA PHE A 2 54.63 -30.59 47.15
C PHE A 2 54.01 -30.11 45.83
N GLN A 3 54.61 -30.51 44.69
CA GLN A 3 54.14 -30.18 43.35
C GLN A 3 52.95 -31.06 42.96
N ILE A 4 51.83 -30.43 42.63
CA ILE A 4 50.62 -31.07 42.10
C ILE A 4 50.78 -31.18 40.57
N SER A 5 51.03 -32.39 40.09
CA SER A 5 51.06 -32.72 38.66
C SER A 5 49.63 -32.75 38.10
N ARG A 6 49.24 -31.71 37.35
CA ARG A 6 47.99 -31.68 36.57
C ARG A 6 48.12 -32.59 35.34
N ARG A 7 47.47 -33.76 35.37
CA ARG A 7 47.23 -34.57 34.17
C ARG A 7 46.05 -33.98 33.39
N CYS A 8 46.34 -33.36 32.25
CA CYS A 8 45.31 -32.97 31.28
C CYS A 8 44.85 -34.22 30.52
N PHE A 9 43.61 -34.66 30.76
CA PHE A 9 42.93 -35.64 29.92
C PHE A 9 42.39 -34.91 28.67
N ASN A 10 43.10 -35.03 27.55
CA ASN A 10 42.56 -34.66 26.24
C ASN A 10 41.64 -35.79 25.75
N ALA A 11 40.34 -35.68 26.05
CA ALA A 11 39.32 -36.45 25.36
C ALA A 11 38.99 -35.76 24.03
N ALA A 12 39.66 -36.16 22.96
CA ALA A 12 39.27 -35.77 21.61
C ALA A 12 38.02 -36.57 21.21
N ALA A 13 36.84 -36.01 21.50
CA ALA A 13 35.60 -36.49 20.90
C ALA A 13 35.60 -36.12 19.41
N SER A 14 35.70 -37.11 18.53
CA SER A 14 35.48 -36.95 17.11
C SER A 14 34.01 -36.61 16.87
N VAL A 15 33.70 -35.32 16.73
CA VAL A 15 32.40 -34.89 16.24
C VAL A 15 32.30 -35.35 14.79
N ALA A 16 31.56 -36.43 14.55
CA ALA A 16 31.16 -36.82 13.21
C ALA A 16 30.45 -35.61 12.58
N ARG A 17 31.09 -35.00 11.58
CA ARG A 17 30.58 -33.85 10.85
C ARG A 17 29.33 -34.32 10.10
N GLN A 18 28.15 -34.12 10.70
CA GLN A 18 26.90 -34.32 9.98
C GLN A 18 26.94 -33.37 8.78
N VAL A 19 26.91 -33.90 7.56
CA VAL A 19 26.84 -33.10 6.35
C VAL A 19 25.49 -32.42 6.38
N GLU A 20 25.45 -31.15 6.79
CA GLU A 20 24.21 -30.39 6.79
C GLU A 20 23.66 -30.34 5.36
N PRO A 21 22.34 -30.55 5.19
CA PRO A 21 21.74 -30.47 3.88
C PRO A 21 21.98 -29.08 3.28
N GLN A 22 22.49 -29.03 2.05
CA GLN A 22 22.67 -27.77 1.33
C GLN A 22 21.29 -27.14 1.07
N TRP A 23 21.15 -25.85 1.36
CA TRP A 23 19.91 -25.09 1.12
C TRP A 23 20.18 -24.02 0.08
N ASP A 24 19.30 -23.93 -0.92
CA ASP A 24 19.30 -22.80 -1.83
C ASP A 24 18.71 -21.59 -1.12
N ILE A 25 19.41 -20.46 -1.21
CA ILE A 25 18.97 -19.20 -0.61
C ILE A 25 18.34 -18.34 -1.72
N TYR A 26 17.15 -17.83 -1.44
CA TYR A 26 16.41 -16.94 -2.31
C TYR A 26 16.08 -15.65 -1.57
N ALA A 27 16.11 -14.53 -2.29
CA ALA A 27 15.55 -13.27 -1.81
C ALA A 27 14.27 -12.98 -2.60
N ALA A 28 13.19 -12.75 -1.88
CA ALA A 28 11.90 -12.34 -2.42
C ALA A 28 11.57 -10.92 -2.00
N VAL A 29 10.80 -10.22 -2.82
CA VAL A 29 10.42 -8.82 -2.61
C VAL A 29 8.90 -8.70 -2.62
N ALA A 30 8.33 -8.33 -1.48
CA ALA A 30 6.94 -7.97 -1.32
C ALA A 30 6.74 -6.50 -1.72
N VAL A 31 6.50 -6.28 -3.01
CA VAL A 31 6.23 -4.94 -3.55
C VAL A 31 4.80 -4.54 -3.17
N CYS A 32 4.70 -3.51 -2.34
CA CYS A 32 3.48 -2.97 -1.79
C CYS A 32 3.23 -1.56 -2.33
N ARG A 33 1.99 -1.27 -2.70
CA ARG A 33 1.52 0.10 -2.92
C ARG A 33 0.65 0.51 -1.74
N LEU A 34 1.00 1.62 -1.10
CA LEU A 34 0.29 2.17 0.06
C LEU A 34 -1.03 2.85 -0.37
N PRO A 35 -2.04 2.92 0.51
CA PRO A 35 -3.26 3.66 0.22
C PRO A 35 -2.96 5.15 -0.02
N ILE A 36 -3.61 5.73 -1.03
CA ILE A 36 -3.50 7.15 -1.42
C ILE A 36 -4.70 7.93 -0.88
N VAL A 37 -5.86 7.28 -0.83
CA VAL A 37 -7.11 7.89 -0.37
C VAL A 37 -7.51 7.26 0.97
N ALA A 38 -8.14 8.05 1.84
CA ALA A 38 -8.65 7.55 3.10
C ALA A 38 -9.78 6.50 2.85
N PRO A 39 -9.84 5.44 3.68
CA PRO A 39 -10.92 4.47 3.61
C PRO A 39 -12.26 5.13 3.95
N GLU A 40 -13.35 4.55 3.42
CA GLU A 40 -14.68 5.05 3.74
C GLU A 40 -15.04 4.82 5.20
N MET A 41 -15.67 5.83 5.82
CA MET A 41 -16.14 5.72 7.19
C MET A 41 -17.23 4.65 7.29
N THR A 42 -17.11 3.80 8.30
CA THR A 42 -18.17 2.86 8.68
C THR A 42 -19.43 3.60 9.12
N PRO A 43 -20.62 2.97 9.07
CA PRO A 43 -21.87 3.62 9.48
C PRO A 43 -21.84 4.19 10.91
N ILE A 44 -21.12 3.52 11.82
CA ILE A 44 -20.95 3.96 13.21
C ILE A 44 -20.04 5.18 13.27
N GLN A 45 -18.93 5.19 12.53
CA GLN A 45 -18.03 6.35 12.45
C GLN A 45 -18.76 7.57 11.86
N LYS A 46 -19.62 7.38 10.84
CA LYS A 46 -20.43 8.48 10.29
C LYS A 46 -21.36 9.09 11.35
N LYS A 47 -22.05 8.26 12.14
CA LYS A 47 -22.89 8.72 13.25
C LYS A 47 -22.07 9.45 14.32
N PHE A 48 -20.89 8.94 14.64
CA PHE A 48 -20.00 9.58 15.61
C PHE A 48 -19.54 10.95 15.13
N VAL A 49 -19.13 11.08 13.87
CA VAL A 49 -18.75 12.36 13.27
C VAL A 49 -19.91 13.35 13.28
N GLN A 50 -21.14 12.90 13.00
CA GLN A 50 -22.33 13.75 13.08
C GLN A 50 -22.55 14.29 14.49
N ILE A 51 -22.54 13.40 15.49
CA ILE A 51 -22.70 13.79 16.91
C ILE A 51 -21.58 14.74 17.33
N GLN A 52 -20.34 14.47 16.93
CA GLN A 52 -19.20 15.31 17.27
C GLN A 52 -19.34 16.71 16.65
N SER A 53 -19.80 16.79 15.40
CA SER A 53 -20.07 18.05 14.71
C SER A 53 -21.20 18.83 15.38
N GLU A 54 -22.27 18.17 15.82
CA GLU A 54 -23.35 18.80 16.59
C GLU A 54 -22.86 19.36 17.93
N ILE A 55 -22.06 18.59 18.66
CA ILE A 55 -21.47 19.02 19.93
C ILE A 55 -20.55 20.23 19.70
N GLU A 56 -19.73 20.19 18.65
CA GLU A 56 -18.85 21.29 18.28
C GLU A 56 -19.65 22.56 17.96
N ASN A 57 -20.71 22.44 17.15
CA ASN A 57 -21.58 23.56 16.79
C ASN A 57 -22.36 24.14 17.99
N GLN A 58 -22.78 23.30 18.94
CA GLN A 58 -23.48 23.76 20.14
C GLN A 58 -22.55 24.45 21.14
N ARG A 59 -21.27 24.06 21.15
CA ARG A 59 -20.26 24.59 22.07
C ARG A 59 -19.42 25.71 21.46
N SER A 60 -19.51 25.92 20.15
CA SER A 60 -18.82 26.99 19.46
C SER A 60 -19.55 28.33 19.63
N PHE A 61 -18.76 29.40 19.54
CA PHE A 61 -19.33 30.73 19.35
C PHE A 61 -19.61 30.96 17.86
N LYS A 62 -20.52 31.90 17.58
CA LYS A 62 -20.80 32.30 16.21
C LYS A 62 -19.53 32.80 15.53
N SER A 63 -19.29 32.31 14.32
CA SER A 63 -18.19 32.79 13.50
C SER A 63 -18.47 34.20 12.97
N ASP A 64 -17.42 34.93 12.58
CA ASP A 64 -17.58 36.25 11.96
C ASP A 64 -18.44 36.20 10.69
N PHE A 65 -18.40 35.08 9.97
CA PHE A 65 -19.23 34.83 8.79
C PHE A 65 -20.72 34.72 9.17
N GLU A 66 -21.06 33.96 10.20
CA GLU A 66 -22.44 33.84 10.70
C GLU A 66 -22.97 35.18 11.24
N LEU A 67 -22.13 35.93 11.97
CA LEU A 67 -22.48 37.27 12.46
C LEU A 67 -22.74 38.25 11.31
N ARG A 68 -22.01 38.13 10.19
CA ARG A 68 -22.23 38.91 8.98
C ARG A 68 -23.53 38.49 8.29
N GLU A 69 -23.79 37.20 8.16
CA GLU A 69 -25.02 36.68 7.57
C GLU A 69 -26.28 37.18 8.33
N GLU A 70 -26.23 37.21 9.67
CA GLU A 70 -27.32 37.77 10.49
C GLU A 70 -27.52 39.27 10.28
N LYS A 71 -26.44 40.03 10.09
CA LYS A 71 -26.53 41.46 9.78
C LYS A 71 -27.13 41.67 8.40
N ASP A 72 -26.65 40.95 7.40
CA ASP A 72 -27.13 41.03 6.02
C ASP A 72 -28.62 40.69 5.93
N LYS A 73 -29.09 39.65 6.64
CA LYS A 73 -30.51 39.28 6.73
C LYS A 73 -31.36 40.42 7.31
N LYS A 74 -30.91 41.04 8.40
CA LYS A 74 -31.61 42.18 9.03
C LYS A 74 -31.69 43.39 8.11
N ILE A 75 -30.63 43.68 7.36
CA ILE A 75 -30.62 44.78 6.39
C ILE A 75 -31.60 44.47 5.25
N LEU A 76 -31.63 43.23 4.76
CA LEU A 76 -32.55 42.78 3.71
C LEU A 76 -34.03 42.86 4.15
N GLU A 77 -34.35 42.47 5.38
CA GLU A 77 -35.70 42.57 5.95
C GLU A 77 -36.15 44.03 6.09
N LYS A 78 -35.28 44.90 6.61
CA LYS A 78 -35.56 46.34 6.69
C LYS A 78 -35.82 46.96 5.32
N ARG A 79 -35.05 46.55 4.31
CA ARG A 79 -35.25 47.00 2.93
C ARG A 79 -36.63 46.64 2.41
N LYS A 80 -37.07 45.38 2.60
CA LYS A 80 -38.41 44.93 2.18
C LYS A 80 -39.52 45.72 2.87
N GLN A 81 -39.39 45.98 4.18
CA GLN A 81 -40.36 46.79 4.92
C GLN A 81 -40.43 48.24 4.43
N LEU A 82 -39.29 48.83 4.08
CA LEU A 82 -39.23 50.20 3.54
C LEU A 82 -39.78 50.29 2.11
N GLU A 83 -39.55 49.26 1.28
CA GLU A 83 -40.15 49.11 -0.04
C GLU A 83 -41.68 49.01 0.06
N GLU A 84 -42.21 48.18 0.97
CA GLU A 84 -43.65 48.06 1.23
C GLU A 84 -44.27 49.35 1.78
N ALA A 85 -43.51 50.12 2.58
CA ALA A 85 -43.94 51.41 3.11
C ALA A 85 -43.77 52.58 2.13
N GLY A 86 -43.24 52.35 0.91
CA GLY A 86 -43.03 53.37 -0.11
C GLY A 86 -42.05 54.48 0.27
N LYS A 87 -41.09 54.19 1.18
CA LYS A 87 -40.08 55.15 1.65
C LYS A 87 -38.78 55.02 0.87
N ASP A 88 -38.02 56.12 0.78
CA ASP A 88 -36.74 56.15 0.07
C ASP A 88 -35.70 55.18 0.67
N LEU A 89 -35.11 54.36 -0.20
CA LEU A 89 -34.20 53.26 0.11
C LEU A 89 -32.71 53.66 0.13
N SER A 90 -32.42 54.91 -0.24
CA SER A 90 -31.07 55.44 -0.51
C SER A 90 -30.11 55.37 0.68
N LEU A 91 -30.62 55.31 1.92
CA LEU A 91 -29.80 55.17 3.12
C LEU A 91 -29.28 53.74 3.35
N LEU A 92 -29.94 52.71 2.82
CA LEU A 92 -29.55 51.30 2.99
C LEU A 92 -28.69 50.78 1.82
N GLU A 93 -28.67 51.49 0.69
CA GLU A 93 -28.06 51.01 -0.56
C GLU A 93 -26.52 50.93 -0.49
N GLY A 94 -25.87 51.77 0.33
CA GLY A 94 -24.41 51.75 0.51
C GLY A 94 -23.87 50.65 1.43
N GLU A 95 -24.73 50.01 2.23
CA GLU A 95 -24.32 48.96 3.19
C GLU A 95 -24.37 47.55 2.58
N LEU A 96 -25.14 47.37 1.50
CA LEU A 96 -25.33 46.08 0.84
C LEU A 96 -24.30 45.89 -0.28
N GLY A 97 -23.06 45.58 0.11
CA GLY A 97 -22.02 45.14 -0.82
C GLY A 97 -22.25 43.70 -1.31
N LYS A 98 -21.21 42.87 -1.32
CA LYS A 98 -21.38 41.43 -1.50
C LYS A 98 -22.01 40.83 -0.23
N THR A 99 -23.20 40.27 -0.35
CA THR A 99 -23.86 39.54 0.75
C THR A 99 -23.13 38.24 1.07
N ALA A 100 -23.11 37.81 2.33
CA ALA A 100 -22.55 36.52 2.75
C ALA A 100 -23.08 35.33 1.92
N MET A 101 -24.38 35.33 1.59
CA MET A 101 -25.00 34.31 0.72
C MET A 101 -24.40 34.29 -0.71
N MET A 102 -24.09 35.45 -1.28
CA MET A 102 -23.47 35.51 -2.62
C MET A 102 -22.05 34.96 -2.60
N GLU A 103 -21.30 35.22 -1.52
CA GLU A 103 -19.96 34.66 -1.33
C GLU A 103 -19.99 33.13 -1.18
N GLU A 104 -20.96 32.60 -0.42
CA GLU A 104 -21.17 31.16 -0.28
C GLU A 104 -21.48 30.48 -1.63
N GLU A 105 -22.37 31.08 -2.42
CA GLU A 105 -22.65 30.59 -3.77
C GLU A 105 -21.41 30.63 -4.68
N GLU A 106 -20.61 31.70 -4.62
CA GLU A 106 -19.34 31.79 -5.34
C GLU A 106 -18.39 30.66 -4.92
N TRP A 107 -18.31 30.33 -3.63
CA TRP A 107 -17.48 29.23 -3.12
C TRP A 107 -17.97 27.87 -3.59
N ILE A 108 -19.29 27.63 -3.58
CA ILE A 108 -19.88 26.39 -4.09
C ILE A 108 -19.58 26.23 -5.59
N LYS A 109 -19.74 27.29 -6.38
CA LYS A 109 -19.41 27.28 -7.82
C LYS A 109 -17.92 27.03 -8.04
N LYS A 110 -17.03 27.72 -7.31
CA LYS A 110 -15.58 27.49 -7.39
C LYS A 110 -15.20 26.06 -7.01
N LYS A 111 -15.82 25.51 -5.98
CA LYS A 111 -15.65 24.11 -5.59
C LYS A 111 -16.00 23.21 -6.76
N GLN A 112 -17.20 23.34 -7.31
CA GLN A 112 -17.65 22.48 -8.41
C GLN A 112 -16.73 22.56 -9.64
N ILE A 113 -16.38 23.78 -10.08
CA ILE A 113 -15.45 23.99 -11.20
C ILE A 113 -14.09 23.35 -10.92
N SER A 114 -13.57 23.47 -9.68
CA SER A 114 -12.28 22.88 -9.32
C SER A 114 -12.34 21.35 -9.35
N PHE A 115 -13.41 20.75 -8.82
CA PHE A 115 -13.61 19.31 -8.86
C PHE A 115 -13.69 18.78 -10.30
N GLU A 116 -14.37 19.50 -11.19
CA GLU A 116 -14.47 19.16 -12.62
C GLU A 116 -13.13 19.36 -13.34
N THR A 117 -12.43 20.47 -13.09
CA THR A 117 -11.15 20.81 -13.75
C THR A 117 -10.04 19.83 -13.41
N TYR A 118 -9.92 19.46 -12.14
CA TYR A 118 -8.87 18.56 -11.67
C TYR A 118 -9.30 17.08 -11.69
N GLY A 119 -10.55 16.81 -12.09
CA GLY A 119 -11.09 15.45 -12.16
C GLY A 119 -11.03 14.71 -10.84
N ILE A 120 -11.16 15.39 -9.69
CA ILE A 120 -11.05 14.82 -8.32
C ILE A 120 -12.32 14.04 -7.98
N SER A 121 -12.68 13.07 -8.83
CA SER A 121 -13.71 12.10 -8.55
C SER A 121 -13.03 10.78 -8.18
N ARG A 122 -13.46 10.21 -7.05
CA ARG A 122 -12.96 8.92 -6.56
C ARG A 122 -13.10 7.81 -7.62
N ASP A 123 -14.15 7.89 -8.42
CA ASP A 123 -14.45 6.89 -9.45
C ASP A 123 -13.78 7.18 -10.81
N ALA A 124 -13.26 8.39 -11.05
CA ALA A 124 -12.73 8.76 -12.37
C ALA A 124 -11.39 8.08 -12.69
N PHE A 125 -10.61 7.73 -11.67
CA PHE A 125 -9.29 7.12 -11.83
C PHE A 125 -9.27 5.63 -11.46
N GLU A 126 -10.37 5.09 -10.93
CA GLU A 126 -10.37 3.75 -10.35
C GLU A 126 -10.84 2.69 -11.35
N ASP A 127 -9.88 1.97 -11.93
CA ASP A 127 -10.17 0.78 -12.74
C ASP A 127 -10.49 -0.42 -11.83
N LYS A 128 -11.68 -0.42 -11.23
CA LYS A 128 -12.12 -1.46 -10.27
C LYS A 128 -12.01 -2.88 -10.84
N LYS A 129 -12.13 -3.03 -12.17
CA LYS A 129 -12.20 -4.32 -12.86
C LYS A 129 -10.85 -4.88 -13.31
N ASN A 130 -9.83 -4.06 -13.55
CA ASN A 130 -8.57 -4.56 -14.09
C ASN A 130 -7.57 -4.86 -12.95
N PRO A 131 -7.24 -6.12 -12.68
CA PRO A 131 -6.35 -6.46 -11.57
C PRO A 131 -4.86 -6.24 -11.90
N LYS A 132 -4.55 -5.73 -13.10
CA LYS A 132 -3.18 -5.41 -13.55
C LYS A 132 -2.81 -3.93 -13.34
N THR A 133 -3.79 -3.05 -13.15
CA THR A 133 -3.53 -1.61 -13.00
C THR A 133 -3.22 -1.26 -11.53
N LEU A 134 -2.33 -0.29 -11.32
CA LEU A 134 -2.07 0.29 -9.99
C LEU A 134 -3.14 1.28 -9.53
N SER A 135 -3.89 1.87 -10.48
CA SER A 135 -4.99 2.81 -10.24
C SER A 135 -6.30 2.09 -9.89
N ARG A 136 -6.23 1.22 -8.89
CA ARG A 136 -7.35 0.39 -8.40
C ARG A 136 -7.31 0.37 -6.87
N ALA A 137 -8.46 0.36 -6.21
CA ALA A 137 -8.59 0.28 -4.75
C ALA A 137 -7.67 1.29 -4.04
N PHE A 138 -7.87 2.59 -4.32
CA PHE A 138 -7.00 3.65 -3.81
C PHE A 138 -6.94 3.73 -2.28
N ASP A 139 -7.97 3.22 -1.62
CA ASP A 139 -8.17 3.12 -0.17
C ASP A 139 -7.47 1.94 0.49
N LYS A 140 -7.04 0.94 -0.29
CA LYS A 140 -6.41 -0.29 0.22
C LYS A 140 -4.95 -0.40 -0.19
N LYS A 141 -4.17 -1.12 0.63
CA LYS A 141 -2.81 -1.57 0.30
C LYS A 141 -2.91 -2.66 -0.77
N LEU A 142 -2.11 -2.54 -1.83
CA LEU A 142 -1.99 -3.56 -2.87
C LEU A 142 -0.63 -4.25 -2.77
N ILE A 143 -0.59 -5.54 -3.09
CA ILE A 143 0.63 -6.32 -3.26
C ILE A 143 0.74 -6.85 -4.68
N LEU A 144 1.96 -6.87 -5.20
CA LEU A 144 2.28 -7.52 -6.45
C LEU A 144 2.46 -9.04 -6.26
N LEU A 145 1.64 -9.81 -6.97
CA LEU A 145 1.83 -11.25 -7.18
C LEU A 145 2.20 -11.50 -8.64
N VAL A 146 3.12 -12.44 -8.86
CA VAL A 146 3.72 -12.70 -10.16
C VAL A 146 3.74 -14.19 -10.44
N ARG A 147 3.60 -14.55 -11.71
CA ARG A 147 3.94 -15.86 -12.26
C ARG A 147 5.26 -15.74 -13.01
N GLN A 148 6.33 -16.25 -12.42
CA GLN A 148 7.68 -16.19 -12.97
C GLN A 148 7.96 -17.38 -13.91
N ARG A 149 8.70 -17.12 -14.97
CA ARG A 149 9.30 -18.15 -15.83
C ARG A 149 10.70 -18.44 -15.28
N PHE A 150 10.91 -19.66 -14.81
CA PHE A 150 12.26 -20.08 -14.41
C PHE A 150 13.00 -20.61 -15.64
N ALA A 151 14.21 -20.09 -15.89
CA ALA A 151 15.00 -20.29 -17.10
C ALA A 151 15.32 -21.77 -17.47
N SER A 152 15.00 -22.72 -16.59
CA SER A 152 15.29 -24.14 -16.82
C SER A 152 14.23 -24.88 -17.65
N MET A 153 13.03 -24.30 -17.88
CA MET A 153 11.93 -24.95 -18.61
C MET A 153 11.10 -23.90 -19.37
N ASP A 154 11.26 -23.80 -20.69
CA ASP A 154 10.61 -22.80 -21.58
C ASP A 154 9.07 -22.71 -21.50
N LYS A 155 8.41 -23.69 -20.88
CA LYS A 155 6.94 -23.72 -20.72
C LYS A 155 6.46 -23.78 -19.26
N TYR A 156 7.36 -23.81 -18.28
CA TYR A 156 6.95 -23.87 -16.88
C TYR A 156 6.79 -22.45 -16.30
N SER A 157 5.55 -22.10 -16.01
CA SER A 157 5.21 -20.90 -15.24
C SER A 157 5.01 -21.30 -13.78
N SER A 158 5.61 -20.53 -12.87
CA SER A 158 5.46 -20.75 -11.44
C SER A 158 3.99 -20.63 -11.00
N PRO A 159 3.61 -21.23 -9.86
CA PRO A 159 2.41 -20.77 -9.16
C PRO A 159 2.54 -19.28 -8.83
N TRP A 160 1.42 -18.64 -8.47
CA TRP A 160 1.44 -17.26 -7.99
C TRP A 160 2.36 -17.14 -6.78
N ILE A 161 3.39 -16.31 -6.90
CA ILE A 161 4.39 -16.06 -5.88
C ILE A 161 4.76 -14.58 -5.87
N LEU A 162 5.42 -14.17 -4.79
CA LEU A 162 6.15 -12.92 -4.75
C LEU A 162 7.34 -12.97 -5.73
N PRO A 163 7.68 -11.84 -6.36
CA PRO A 163 8.95 -11.65 -7.06
C PRO A 163 10.13 -12.21 -6.27
N GLN A 164 10.83 -13.22 -6.78
CA GLN A 164 11.99 -13.81 -6.10
C GLN A 164 13.15 -14.12 -7.05
N LEU A 165 14.36 -14.16 -6.50
CA LEU A 165 15.60 -14.43 -7.21
C LEU A 165 16.55 -15.28 -6.35
N LYS A 166 17.38 -16.11 -6.99
CA LYS A 166 18.39 -16.92 -6.29
C LYS A 166 19.55 -16.04 -5.86
N ASN A 167 20.07 -16.25 -4.65
CA ASN A 167 21.29 -15.57 -4.22
C ASN A 167 22.52 -16.24 -4.86
N ASP A 168 23.37 -15.42 -5.47
CA ASP A 168 24.59 -15.83 -6.18
C ASP A 168 25.88 -15.48 -5.40
N GLY A 169 25.76 -15.24 -4.08
CA GLY A 169 26.88 -14.94 -3.18
C GLY A 169 26.93 -13.48 -2.70
N GLU A 170 25.91 -12.69 -3.03
CA GLU A 170 25.76 -11.30 -2.60
C GLU A 170 25.05 -11.21 -1.23
N SER A 171 24.98 -9.99 -0.68
CA SER A 171 24.10 -9.76 0.47
C SER A 171 22.63 -9.92 0.07
N LEU A 172 21.79 -10.42 0.99
CA LEU A 172 20.36 -10.65 0.72
C LEU A 172 19.64 -9.39 0.23
N ARG A 173 20.03 -8.22 0.75
CA ARG A 173 19.50 -6.94 0.31
C ARG A 173 19.90 -6.60 -1.12
N GLN A 174 21.16 -6.78 -1.49
CA GLN A 174 21.61 -6.59 -2.88
C GLN A 174 20.88 -7.55 -3.82
N THR A 175 20.64 -8.79 -3.40
CA THR A 175 19.83 -9.73 -4.18
C THR A 175 18.38 -9.24 -4.34
N ALA A 176 17.80 -8.61 -3.32
CA ALA A 176 16.47 -8.00 -3.42
C ALA A 176 16.46 -6.77 -4.36
N GLU A 177 17.48 -5.91 -4.29
CA GLU A 177 17.65 -4.77 -5.22
C GLU A 177 17.82 -5.23 -6.66
N ARG A 178 18.62 -6.28 -6.88
CA ARG A 178 18.78 -6.93 -8.19
C ARG A 178 17.49 -7.58 -8.69
N CYS A 179 16.76 -8.25 -7.80
CA CYS A 179 15.44 -8.83 -8.10
C CYS A 179 14.48 -7.75 -8.63
N VAL A 180 14.44 -6.59 -7.99
CA VAL A 180 13.68 -5.44 -8.47
C VAL A 180 14.19 -4.98 -9.84
N GLY A 181 15.50 -4.78 -10.01
CA GLY A 181 16.08 -4.33 -11.27
C GLY A 181 15.86 -5.27 -12.46
N GLU A 182 15.81 -6.59 -12.25
CA GLU A 182 15.61 -7.58 -13.31
C GLU A 182 14.13 -7.77 -13.70
N ILE A 183 13.23 -7.57 -12.74
CA ILE A 183 11.79 -7.85 -12.87
C ILE A 183 11.04 -6.66 -13.50
N PHE A 184 11.42 -5.44 -13.12
CA PHE A 184 10.81 -4.22 -13.63
C PHE A 184 11.60 -3.67 -14.82
N ASN A 185 10.93 -3.44 -15.94
CA ASN A 185 11.50 -2.78 -17.10
C ASN A 185 11.24 -1.27 -17.00
N GLY A 186 12.30 -0.48 -16.84
CA GLY A 186 12.24 0.99 -16.83
C GLY A 186 12.52 1.60 -15.46
N ASN A 187 12.33 2.92 -15.36
CA ASN A 187 12.74 3.70 -14.19
C ASN A 187 11.61 3.73 -13.14
N VAL A 188 11.29 2.56 -12.57
CA VAL A 188 10.34 2.46 -11.45
C VAL A 188 11.09 2.73 -10.16
N LYS A 189 10.70 3.78 -9.43
CA LYS A 189 11.26 4.09 -8.12
C LYS A 189 10.61 3.20 -7.07
N LEU A 190 11.41 2.30 -6.54
CA LEU A 190 11.01 1.30 -5.55
C LEU A 190 11.96 1.43 -4.35
N SER A 191 11.38 1.63 -3.18
CA SER A 191 12.13 1.80 -1.94
C SER A 191 12.01 0.54 -1.08
N ILE A 192 13.11 -0.20 -0.94
CA ILE A 192 13.18 -1.38 -0.06
C ILE A 192 13.29 -0.91 1.39
N TYR A 193 12.46 -1.47 2.25
CA TYR A 193 12.40 -1.12 3.65
C TYR A 193 13.45 -1.88 4.47
N GLY A 194 14.46 -1.16 4.93
CA GLY A 194 15.49 -1.69 5.81
C GLY A 194 16.44 -2.70 5.15
N ASN A 195 17.34 -3.25 5.97
CA ASN A 195 18.32 -4.28 5.54
C ASN A 195 17.98 -5.68 6.05
N ALA A 196 16.97 -5.80 6.93
CA ALA A 196 16.55 -7.07 7.48
C ALA A 196 15.35 -7.62 6.69
N PRO A 197 15.30 -8.94 6.40
CA PRO A 197 14.10 -9.54 5.86
C PRO A 197 12.99 -9.51 6.91
N GLN A 198 11.76 -9.21 6.49
CA GLN A 198 10.60 -9.15 7.37
C GLN A 198 10.10 -10.56 7.73
N SER A 199 10.20 -11.50 6.79
CA SER A 199 9.83 -12.90 7.03
C SER A 199 10.68 -13.85 6.20
N HIS A 200 10.57 -15.14 6.50
CA HIS A 200 11.22 -16.18 5.73
C HIS A 200 10.32 -17.40 5.58
N ILE A 201 10.52 -18.15 4.49
CA ILE A 201 9.78 -19.36 4.18
C ILE A 201 10.78 -20.44 3.80
N THR A 202 10.64 -21.61 4.40
CA THR A 202 11.47 -22.77 4.08
C THR A 202 10.59 -23.85 3.44
N TYR A 203 11.01 -24.38 2.30
CA TYR A 203 10.35 -25.51 1.66
C TYR A 203 11.37 -26.53 1.16
N LYS A 204 10.97 -27.80 1.17
CA LYS A 204 11.80 -28.91 0.69
C LYS A 204 11.45 -29.23 -0.75
N TYR A 205 12.47 -29.53 -1.56
CA TYR A 205 12.20 -29.95 -2.93
C TYR A 205 11.63 -31.38 -2.94
N PRO A 206 10.61 -31.67 -3.78
CA PRO A 206 10.14 -33.03 -3.94
C PRO A 206 11.25 -33.89 -4.54
N LYS A 207 11.44 -35.11 -4.02
CA LYS A 207 12.54 -36.02 -4.40
C LYS A 207 12.71 -36.18 -5.92
N LYS A 208 11.58 -36.31 -6.65
CA LYS A 208 11.55 -36.39 -8.12
C LYS A 208 12.27 -35.23 -8.82
N LEU A 209 12.19 -34.03 -8.26
CA LEU A 209 12.76 -32.81 -8.81
C LEU A 209 14.24 -32.69 -8.45
N VAL A 210 14.62 -33.11 -7.24
CA VAL A 210 16.04 -33.23 -6.82
C VAL A 210 16.80 -34.18 -7.74
N ASP A 211 16.22 -35.34 -8.03
CA ASP A 211 16.81 -36.35 -8.91
C ASP A 211 16.94 -35.85 -10.37
N GLN A 212 15.96 -35.07 -10.84
CA GLN A 212 15.95 -34.49 -12.19
C GLN A 212 16.94 -33.34 -12.37
N LEU A 213 17.03 -32.42 -11.40
CA LEU A 213 17.91 -31.25 -11.47
C LEU A 213 19.34 -31.55 -10.99
N LYS A 214 19.62 -32.78 -10.55
CA LYS A 214 20.93 -33.22 -10.00
C LYS A 214 21.50 -32.22 -8.98
N THR A 215 20.64 -31.55 -8.23
CA THR A 215 21.02 -30.49 -7.32
C THR A 215 21.36 -31.10 -5.96
N ALA A 216 22.49 -30.74 -5.37
CA ALA A 216 22.88 -31.19 -4.03
C ALA A 216 22.01 -30.58 -2.90
N SER A 217 21.17 -29.61 -3.24
CA SER A 217 20.32 -28.87 -2.30
C SER A 217 19.05 -29.63 -1.93
N ALA A 218 18.75 -29.72 -0.64
CA ALA A 218 17.57 -30.40 -0.09
C ALA A 218 16.28 -29.54 -0.19
N GLY A 219 16.40 -28.24 -0.43
CA GLY A 219 15.28 -27.32 -0.50
C GLY A 219 15.72 -25.86 -0.65
N GLY A 220 14.73 -24.96 -0.60
CA GLY A 220 14.90 -23.52 -0.69
C GLY A 220 14.49 -22.79 0.59
N LYS A 221 15.27 -21.80 0.99
CA LYS A 221 14.93 -20.79 2.01
C LYS A 221 14.74 -19.45 1.32
N VAL A 222 13.54 -18.91 1.39
CA VAL A 222 13.15 -17.63 0.79
C VAL A 222 13.07 -16.59 1.88
N PHE A 223 13.88 -15.54 1.79
CA PHE A 223 13.83 -14.38 2.67
C PHE A 223 13.05 -13.26 1.99
N ILE A 224 12.01 -12.75 2.64
CA ILE A 224 11.11 -11.76 2.06
C ILE A 224 11.43 -10.37 2.61
N PHE A 225 11.71 -9.45 1.70
CA PHE A 225 11.91 -8.03 1.96
C PHE A 225 10.67 -7.25 1.58
N GLN A 226 10.35 -6.23 2.38
CA GLN A 226 9.26 -5.31 2.06
C GLN A 226 9.77 -4.20 1.16
N CYS A 227 8.98 -3.85 0.14
CA CYS A 227 9.32 -2.78 -0.78
C CYS A 227 8.08 -1.93 -1.04
N PHE A 228 8.25 -0.61 -1.12
CA PHE A 228 7.17 0.31 -1.43
C PHE A 228 7.32 0.92 -2.82
N VAL A 229 6.20 1.12 -3.50
CA VAL A 229 6.13 1.88 -4.74
C VAL A 229 6.08 3.36 -4.40
N ASP A 230 7.09 4.13 -4.81
CA ASP A 230 7.16 5.56 -4.52
C ASP A 230 6.19 6.37 -5.40
N ASP A 231 6.07 5.98 -6.68
CA ASP A 231 5.22 6.65 -7.68
C ASP A 231 4.05 5.73 -8.12
N PRO A 232 2.94 5.69 -7.37
CA PRO A 232 1.85 4.72 -7.60
C PRO A 232 0.97 5.05 -8.82
N LEU A 233 1.12 6.23 -9.43
CA LEU A 233 0.34 6.67 -10.59
C LEU A 233 1.04 6.35 -11.93
N ARG A 234 2.27 5.85 -11.90
CA ARG A 234 3.02 5.52 -13.11
C ARG A 234 2.79 4.07 -13.48
N ASP A 235 2.47 3.82 -14.75
CA ASP A 235 2.37 2.45 -15.25
C ASP A 235 3.71 1.74 -15.15
N VAL A 236 3.65 0.57 -14.52
CA VAL A 236 4.78 -0.31 -14.31
C VAL A 236 4.89 -1.27 -15.48
N LYS A 237 6.05 -1.28 -16.14
CA LYS A 237 6.36 -2.25 -17.18
C LYS A 237 7.21 -3.36 -16.57
N PHE A 238 6.90 -4.59 -16.95
CA PHE A 238 7.57 -5.78 -16.47
C PHE A 238 8.46 -6.39 -17.55
N ASN A 239 9.42 -7.21 -17.12
CA ASN A 239 10.25 -7.98 -18.03
C ASN A 239 9.54 -9.26 -18.48
N ASP A 240 9.05 -9.27 -19.71
CA ASP A 240 8.31 -10.39 -20.31
C ASP A 240 9.10 -11.70 -20.36
N LYS A 241 10.43 -11.64 -20.27
CA LYS A 241 11.28 -12.85 -20.21
C LYS A 241 11.15 -13.55 -18.86
N MET A 242 11.11 -12.78 -17.78
CA MET A 242 11.05 -13.27 -16.39
C MET A 242 9.61 -13.48 -15.93
N ILE A 243 8.67 -12.64 -16.40
CA ILE A 243 7.29 -12.63 -15.94
C ILE A 243 6.36 -13.11 -17.04
N SER A 244 5.55 -14.11 -16.72
CA SER A 244 4.47 -14.59 -17.58
C SER A 244 3.15 -13.87 -17.33
N ASP A 245 2.82 -13.60 -16.07
CA ASP A 245 1.62 -12.86 -15.67
C ASP A 245 1.85 -12.17 -14.33
N TYR A 246 1.14 -11.08 -14.08
CA TYR A 246 1.21 -10.33 -12.84
C TYR A 246 -0.17 -9.82 -12.42
N ARG A 247 -0.33 -9.60 -11.12
CA ARG A 247 -1.58 -9.16 -10.53
C ARG A 247 -1.32 -8.30 -9.28
N TRP A 248 -2.01 -7.18 -9.18
CA TRP A 248 -2.08 -6.38 -7.96
C TRP A 248 -3.28 -6.83 -7.13
N CYS A 249 -3.01 -7.43 -5.98
CA CYS A 249 -4.00 -8.01 -5.09
C CYS A 249 -4.18 -7.16 -3.84
N THR A 250 -5.43 -7.00 -3.41
CA THR A 250 -5.75 -6.53 -2.06
C THR A 250 -5.52 -7.65 -1.05
N VAL A 251 -5.44 -7.31 0.23
CA VAL A 251 -5.31 -8.28 1.33
C VAL A 251 -6.36 -9.39 1.26
N ASP A 252 -7.59 -9.02 0.88
CA ASP A 252 -8.73 -9.93 0.78
C ASP A 252 -8.61 -10.92 -0.39
N GLU A 253 -7.91 -10.55 -1.47
CA GLU A 253 -7.77 -11.38 -2.68
C GLU A 253 -6.56 -12.31 -2.66
N VAL A 254 -5.53 -11.98 -1.88
CA VAL A 254 -4.36 -12.84 -1.67
C VAL A 254 -4.72 -14.30 -1.30
N PRO A 255 -5.62 -14.58 -0.34
CA PRO A 255 -6.05 -15.96 -0.04
C PRO A 255 -6.70 -16.68 -1.23
N GLU A 256 -7.40 -15.95 -2.10
CA GLU A 256 -8.09 -16.53 -3.27
C GLU A 256 -7.08 -16.92 -4.36
N VAL A 257 -6.06 -16.09 -4.56
CA VAL A 257 -5.04 -16.29 -5.61
C VAL A 257 -4.01 -17.33 -5.20
N LEU A 258 -3.56 -17.33 -3.93
CA LEU A 258 -2.55 -18.26 -3.42
C LEU A 258 -3.13 -19.60 -2.95
N GLY A 259 -4.46 -19.70 -2.78
CA GLY A 259 -5.17 -20.87 -2.25
C GLY A 259 -5.16 -20.91 -0.72
N LYS A 260 -6.32 -21.26 -0.14
CA LYS A 260 -6.69 -21.04 1.28
C LYS A 260 -5.88 -21.82 2.35
N GLN A 261 -4.90 -22.66 1.99
CA GLN A 261 -4.25 -23.56 2.95
C GLN A 261 -2.73 -23.70 2.79
N ASN A 262 -2.06 -22.68 2.25
CA ASN A 262 -0.61 -22.74 2.04
C ASN A 262 0.15 -22.03 3.17
N LEU A 263 1.23 -22.65 3.68
CA LEU A 263 2.17 -21.99 4.62
C LEU A 263 2.64 -20.65 4.07
N TYR A 264 2.86 -20.61 2.75
CA TYR A 264 3.21 -19.42 1.99
C TYR A 264 2.20 -18.28 2.11
N GLN A 265 0.91 -18.59 2.04
CA GLN A 265 -0.15 -17.60 2.17
C GLN A 265 -0.15 -16.97 3.57
N LYS A 266 0.02 -17.79 4.63
CA LYS A 266 0.06 -17.31 6.01
C LYS A 266 1.20 -16.32 6.26
N THR A 267 2.38 -16.63 5.74
CA THR A 267 3.55 -15.74 5.86
C THR A 267 3.36 -14.44 5.07
N VAL A 268 2.80 -14.50 3.86
CA VAL A 268 2.51 -13.30 3.07
C VAL A 268 1.40 -12.46 3.71
N SER A 269 0.37 -13.08 4.30
CA SER A 269 -0.67 -12.34 5.02
C SER A 269 -0.13 -11.60 6.25
N HIS A 270 0.87 -12.15 6.95
CA HIS A 270 1.48 -11.47 8.09
C HIS A 270 2.15 -10.15 7.67
N ILE A 271 2.88 -10.16 6.55
CA ILE A 271 3.53 -8.98 5.96
C ILE A 271 2.52 -7.88 5.56
N LEU A 272 1.27 -8.28 5.31
CA LEU A 272 0.24 -7.37 4.83
C LEU A 272 -0.41 -6.53 5.92
N TYR A 273 -0.58 -7.10 7.11
CA TYR A 273 -1.20 -6.44 8.26
C TYR A 273 -0.23 -5.54 9.04
N GLU A 274 1.09 -5.73 8.85
CA GLU A 274 2.13 -4.80 9.30
C GLU A 274 2.33 -3.62 8.32
#